data_AF-A0A8T3UTA3-F1
#
_entry.id   AF-A0A8T3UTA3-F1
#
_cell.length_a   1.000
_cell.length_b   1.000
_cell.length_c   1.000
_cell.angle_alpha   90.00
_cell.angle_beta   90.00
_cell.angle_gamma   90.00
#
_symmetry.space_group_name_H-M   'P 1'
#
loop_
_entity.id
_entity.type
_entity.pdbx_description
1 polymer ?
#
loop_
_entity_poly.entity_id
_entity_poly.type
_entity_poly.pdbx_seq_one_letter_code
_entity_poly.pdbx_strand_id
1 'polypeptide(L)'
;MVVCPDCGKEVPDANFCKNCGATLPKESEIVEVEQTTPVETEVVETIPVVAEEVETEEEIPSSSSNGPKFCHSCGFKLDGNYKFCPNCGYDLENKTQVRSRAYDSVVTTEEKSVLVSVILSIIIPGLGHFYLGLSRKGAIFLLAYVVSAILILLLIGFILVLVIWIWALVDVIQSTNALNNGESVEDKLL
;
A
#
# COMPACT_ATOMS: atom_id res chain seq x y z
N MET A 1 23.18 -29.10 -3.17
CA MET A 1 23.43 -27.64 -3.00
C MET A 1 23.24 -26.98 -4.35
N VAL A 2 22.36 -25.99 -4.44
CA VAL A 2 22.02 -25.30 -5.70
C VAL A 2 22.25 -23.80 -5.55
N VAL A 3 22.73 -23.14 -6.60
CA VAL A 3 22.91 -21.68 -6.60
C VAL A 3 21.60 -21.03 -7.03
N CYS A 4 21.09 -20.10 -6.23
CA CYS A 4 19.87 -19.40 -6.58
C CYS A 4 20.09 -18.50 -7.82
N PRO A 5 19.29 -18.64 -8.88
CA PRO A 5 19.46 -17.88 -10.12
C PRO A 5 19.19 -16.37 -9.94
N ASP A 6 18.40 -15.98 -8.94
CA ASP A 6 18.02 -14.57 -8.74
C ASP A 6 18.98 -13.79 -7.82
N CYS A 7 19.61 -14.44 -6.84
CA CYS A 7 20.47 -13.74 -5.87
C CYS A 7 21.89 -14.25 -5.77
N GLY A 8 22.23 -15.34 -6.48
CA GLY A 8 23.58 -15.89 -6.55
C GLY A 8 24.08 -16.57 -5.28
N LYS A 9 23.26 -16.72 -4.23
CA LYS A 9 23.67 -17.44 -3.01
C LYS A 9 23.43 -18.94 -3.14
N GLU A 10 24.41 -19.70 -2.66
CA GLU A 10 24.32 -21.15 -2.49
C GLU A 10 23.29 -21.50 -1.42
N VAL A 11 22.37 -22.39 -1.74
CA VAL A 11 21.33 -22.86 -0.84
C VAL A 11 21.24 -24.38 -0.86
N PRO A 12 20.95 -25.01 0.30
CA PRO A 12 20.68 -26.44 0.35
C PRO A 12 19.40 -26.76 -0.43
N ASP A 13 19.27 -28.00 -0.90
CA ASP A 13 18.15 -28.45 -1.72
C ASP A 13 16.80 -28.15 -1.05
N ALA A 14 16.16 -27.08 -1.52
CA ALA A 14 14.94 -26.51 -0.97
C ALA A 14 14.05 -26.05 -2.13
N ASN A 15 12.75 -25.96 -1.89
CA ASN A 15 11.81 -25.50 -2.92
C ASN A 15 11.93 -24.00 -3.19
N PHE A 16 12.59 -23.26 -2.29
CA PHE A 16 12.70 -21.80 -2.31
C PHE A 16 14.03 -21.35 -1.69
N CYS A 17 14.57 -20.25 -2.21
CA CYS A 17 15.79 -19.63 -1.70
C CYS A 17 15.49 -18.85 -0.41
N LYS A 18 16.16 -19.22 0.68
CA LYS A 18 16.02 -18.54 1.98
C LYS A 18 16.56 -17.09 1.99
N ASN A 19 17.31 -16.69 0.97
CA ASN A 19 17.93 -15.36 0.89
C ASN A 19 17.10 -14.34 0.10
N CYS A 20 16.44 -14.74 -1.00
CA CYS A 20 15.65 -13.82 -1.84
C CYS A 20 14.19 -14.26 -2.09
N GLY A 21 13.80 -15.47 -1.68
CA GLY A 21 12.44 -15.98 -1.84
C GLY A 21 12.11 -16.61 -3.20
N ALA A 22 13.06 -16.64 -4.15
CA ALA A 22 12.87 -17.28 -5.45
C ALA A 22 12.61 -18.79 -5.32
N THR A 23 11.68 -19.33 -6.11
CA THR A 23 11.44 -20.78 -6.19
C THR A 23 12.57 -21.45 -6.96
N LEU A 24 13.16 -22.50 -6.40
CA LEU A 24 14.26 -23.22 -7.02
C LEU A 24 13.69 -24.34 -7.90
N PRO A 25 14.19 -24.50 -9.14
CA PRO A 25 13.78 -25.60 -10.00
C PRO A 25 14.15 -26.92 -9.33
N LYS A 26 13.17 -27.81 -9.18
CA LYS A 26 13.41 -29.16 -8.65
C LYS A 26 13.97 -30.04 -9.76
N GLU A 27 15.02 -30.77 -9.45
CA GLU A 27 15.76 -31.76 -10.27
C GLU A 27 14.88 -32.98 -10.70
N SER A 28 13.63 -32.78 -11.06
CA SER A 28 12.73 -33.86 -11.51
C SER A 28 11.82 -33.39 -12.63
N GLU A 29 12.43 -32.89 -13.71
CA GLU A 29 11.84 -32.97 -15.05
C GLU A 29 13.01 -33.00 -16.05
N ILE A 30 13.75 -34.11 -16.03
CA ILE A 30 14.70 -34.44 -17.09
C ILE A 30 13.85 -34.99 -18.25
N VAL A 31 13.69 -34.21 -19.31
CA VAL A 31 13.25 -34.73 -20.61
C VAL A 31 14.39 -35.60 -21.15
N GLU A 32 14.08 -36.89 -21.35
CA GLU A 32 14.91 -37.86 -22.08
C GLU A 32 15.33 -37.31 -23.45
N VAL A 33 16.62 -37.41 -23.81
CA VAL A 33 17.09 -38.05 -25.06
C VAL A 33 18.53 -38.56 -24.86
N GLU A 34 18.63 -39.89 -24.85
CA GLU A 34 19.67 -40.79 -25.37
C GLU A 34 21.14 -40.77 -24.90
N GLN A 35 21.48 -41.91 -24.27
CA GLN A 35 22.61 -42.82 -24.55
C GLN A 35 24.06 -42.28 -24.47
N THR A 36 24.83 -42.79 -23.51
CA THR A 36 25.82 -43.86 -23.79
C THR A 36 26.54 -44.36 -22.53
N THR A 37 26.32 -45.64 -22.29
CA THR A 37 27.23 -46.65 -21.72
C THR A 37 27.68 -46.62 -20.25
N PRO A 38 27.81 -47.82 -19.65
CA PRO A 38 28.00 -48.04 -18.23
C PRO A 38 29.47 -48.17 -17.87
N VAL A 39 29.79 -48.19 -16.58
CA VAL A 39 30.81 -49.02 -15.92
C VAL A 39 30.88 -48.44 -14.51
N GLU A 40 30.22 -49.06 -13.53
CA GLU A 40 30.61 -50.27 -12.79
C GLU A 40 31.15 -49.82 -11.43
N THR A 41 30.75 -50.57 -10.40
CA THR A 41 31.42 -50.69 -9.09
C THR A 41 31.45 -49.42 -8.22
N GLU A 42 31.28 -49.46 -6.91
CA GLU A 42 31.36 -50.55 -5.94
C GLU A 42 30.66 -50.03 -4.67
N VAL A 43 29.82 -50.88 -4.09
CA VAL A 43 29.83 -51.35 -2.68
C VAL A 43 30.54 -50.41 -1.68
N VAL A 44 29.96 -50.07 -0.55
CA VAL A 44 30.14 -50.77 0.75
C VAL A 44 29.50 -49.79 1.74
N GLU A 45 28.42 -50.17 2.43
CA GLU A 45 28.46 -50.72 3.80
C GLU A 45 29.22 -49.78 4.76
N THR A 46 28.83 -49.51 6.00
CA THR A 46 27.74 -49.90 6.88
C THR A 46 27.99 -49.14 8.18
N ILE A 47 26.99 -49.20 9.07
CA ILE A 47 27.15 -49.43 10.51
C ILE A 47 27.23 -48.19 11.43
N PRO A 48 26.68 -48.34 12.65
CA PRO A 48 25.75 -47.41 13.28
C PRO A 48 26.33 -46.94 14.63
N VAL A 49 25.50 -46.87 15.68
CA VAL A 49 25.81 -46.70 17.12
C VAL A 49 25.58 -45.25 17.57
N VAL A 50 24.88 -44.92 18.65
CA VAL A 50 24.06 -45.65 19.63
C VAL A 50 23.20 -44.58 20.32
N ALA A 51 22.10 -45.01 20.91
CA ALA A 51 21.26 -44.22 21.81
C ALA A 51 22.02 -43.77 23.07
N GLU A 52 21.83 -42.52 23.49
CA GLU A 52 22.03 -42.17 24.89
C GLU A 52 21.02 -41.09 25.31
N GLU A 53 20.17 -41.47 26.26
CA GLU A 53 19.27 -40.61 27.01
C GLU A 53 20.06 -39.94 28.13
N VAL A 54 19.97 -38.62 28.28
CA VAL A 54 20.28 -37.96 29.56
C VAL A 54 19.34 -36.76 29.72
N GLU A 55 18.44 -36.88 30.69
CA GLU A 55 17.73 -35.76 31.31
C GLU A 55 18.71 -34.95 32.15
N THR A 56 18.69 -33.62 32.00
CA THR A 56 18.99 -32.71 33.10
C THR A 56 18.23 -31.41 32.91
N GLU A 57 17.35 -31.15 33.88
CA GLU A 57 16.80 -29.83 34.17
C GLU A 57 17.90 -28.91 34.70
N GLU A 58 18.07 -27.75 34.05
CA GLU A 58 18.59 -26.54 34.68
C GLU A 58 17.71 -25.34 34.31
N GLU A 59 17.40 -24.55 35.32
CA GLU A 59 16.48 -23.42 35.30
C GLU A 59 17.02 -22.23 34.48
N ILE A 60 16.25 -21.86 33.45
CA ILE A 60 15.85 -20.52 32.97
C ILE A 60 16.88 -19.36 33.07
N PRO A 61 17.13 -18.70 31.92
CA PRO A 61 16.94 -17.24 31.91
C PRO A 61 15.99 -16.80 30.78
N SER A 62 14.90 -16.17 31.22
CA SER A 62 14.20 -15.04 30.59
C SER A 62 14.60 -14.67 29.15
N SER A 63 13.82 -15.13 28.17
CA SER A 63 13.73 -14.43 26.88
C SER A 63 12.34 -13.80 26.71
N SER A 64 12.32 -12.48 26.84
CA SER A 64 11.19 -11.62 26.52
C SER A 64 10.92 -11.69 25.01
N SER A 65 10.09 -12.64 24.58
CA SER A 65 9.74 -12.86 23.18
C SER A 65 8.54 -11.99 22.77
N ASN A 66 8.77 -10.70 22.56
CA ASN A 66 7.75 -9.79 22.00
C ASN A 66 7.59 -9.99 20.46
N GLY A 67 7.36 -11.25 20.06
CA GLY A 67 6.90 -11.65 18.72
C GLY A 67 5.42 -12.06 18.75
N PRO A 68 4.68 -11.95 17.64
CA PRO A 68 3.30 -12.42 17.59
C PRO A 68 3.25 -13.94 17.79
N LYS A 69 2.46 -14.43 18.75
CA LYS A 69 2.29 -15.88 19.02
C LYS A 69 1.66 -16.65 17.86
N PHE A 70 1.05 -15.96 16.90
CA PHE A 70 0.40 -16.53 15.73
C PHE A 70 0.61 -15.63 14.50
N CYS A 71 0.70 -16.24 13.32
CA CYS A 71 0.77 -15.54 12.04
C CYS A 71 -0.57 -14.87 11.72
N HIS A 72 -0.57 -13.57 11.43
CA HIS A 72 -1.79 -12.83 11.08
C HIS A 72 -2.39 -13.22 9.72
N SER A 73 -1.57 -13.77 8.81
CA SER A 73 -2.02 -14.15 7.46
C SER A 73 -2.73 -15.51 7.42
N CYS A 74 -2.24 -16.52 8.15
CA CYS A 74 -2.78 -17.89 8.08
C CYS A 74 -3.19 -18.50 9.44
N GLY A 75 -2.92 -17.81 10.56
CA GLY A 75 -3.25 -18.29 11.90
C GLY A 75 -2.29 -19.33 12.48
N PHE A 76 -1.20 -19.68 11.77
CA PHE A 76 -0.21 -20.64 12.27
C PHE A 76 0.44 -20.17 13.58
N LYS A 77 0.60 -21.07 14.55
CA LYS A 77 1.23 -20.77 15.83
C LYS A 77 2.74 -20.62 15.66
N LEU A 78 3.28 -19.50 16.14
CA LEU A 78 4.71 -19.20 16.07
C LEU A 78 5.31 -19.42 17.46
N ASP A 79 6.17 -20.41 17.54
CA ASP A 79 6.89 -20.86 18.75
C ASP A 79 8.28 -20.22 18.91
N GLY A 80 8.74 -19.46 17.90
CA GLY A 80 10.07 -18.84 17.87
C GLY A 80 10.10 -17.54 17.08
N ASN A 81 11.30 -16.95 16.95
CA ASN A 81 11.52 -15.73 16.18
C ASN A 81 11.83 -16.07 14.71
N TYR A 82 10.81 -15.99 13.86
CA TYR A 82 10.91 -16.26 12.44
C TYR A 82 10.80 -14.95 11.64
N LYS A 83 11.65 -14.80 10.62
CA LYS A 83 11.55 -13.69 9.65
C LYS A 83 10.35 -13.84 8.71
N PHE A 84 10.08 -15.07 8.28
CA PHE A 84 8.93 -15.43 7.44
C PHE A 84 8.16 -16.58 8.09
N CYS A 85 6.84 -16.60 7.93
CA CYS A 85 5.98 -17.66 8.44
C CYS A 85 6.26 -18.97 7.71
N PRO A 86 6.62 -20.07 8.41
CA PRO A 86 6.98 -21.34 7.77
C PRO A 86 5.80 -22.04 7.09
N ASN A 87 4.55 -21.69 7.46
CA ASN A 87 3.36 -22.31 6.89
C ASN A 87 2.87 -21.60 5.61
N CYS A 88 2.91 -20.26 5.55
CA CYS A 88 2.36 -19.52 4.41
C CYS A 88 3.33 -18.53 3.74
N GLY A 89 4.54 -18.35 4.26
CA GLY A 89 5.55 -17.45 3.71
C GLY A 89 5.40 -15.97 4.07
N TYR A 90 4.40 -15.59 4.88
CA TYR A 90 4.19 -14.19 5.29
C TYR A 90 5.37 -13.62 6.09
N ASP A 91 5.87 -12.43 5.73
CA ASP A 91 6.96 -11.75 6.43
C ASP A 91 6.51 -11.23 7.81
N LEU A 92 7.15 -11.74 8.87
CA LEU A 92 6.87 -11.45 10.27
C LEU A 92 7.83 -10.39 10.85
N GLU A 93 8.97 -10.16 10.20
CA GLU A 93 10.00 -9.21 10.63
C GLU A 93 9.68 -7.80 10.11
N ASN A 94 9.08 -7.70 8.92
CA ASN A 94 8.65 -6.43 8.34
C ASN A 94 7.35 -5.93 9.00
N LYS A 95 7.47 -5.47 10.26
CA LYS A 95 6.42 -4.83 11.07
C LYS A 95 5.89 -3.50 10.49
N THR A 96 6.15 -3.20 9.21
CA THR A 96 5.75 -1.94 8.56
C THR A 96 5.23 -2.10 7.14
N GLN A 97 4.57 -3.22 6.80
CA GLN A 97 3.67 -3.26 5.65
C GLN A 97 2.25 -3.74 5.97
N VAL A 98 1.86 -3.62 7.24
CA VAL A 98 0.45 -3.36 7.58
C VAL A 98 0.35 -1.90 8.00
N ARG A 99 0.59 -0.99 7.05
CA ARG A 99 -0.10 0.29 7.11
C ARG A 99 -1.58 -0.06 7.04
N SER A 100 -2.21 0.10 8.19
CA SER A 100 -3.63 0.33 8.36
C SER A 100 -4.34 0.68 7.05
N ARG A 101 -5.52 0.13 6.84
CA ARG A 101 -6.54 0.69 5.94
C ARG A 101 -7.02 2.11 6.36
N ALA A 102 -6.22 2.82 7.15
CA ALA A 102 -6.15 4.27 7.19
C ALA A 102 -4.89 4.64 6.37
N TYR A 103 -5.03 4.80 5.06
CA TYR A 103 -5.13 6.14 4.47
C TYR A 103 -3.86 6.98 4.65
N ASP A 104 -2.69 6.37 4.82
CA ASP A 104 -1.44 7.05 4.44
C ASP A 104 -1.29 6.98 2.92
N SER A 105 -2.21 7.64 2.24
CA SER A 105 -1.80 8.33 1.03
C SER A 105 -0.90 9.45 1.52
N VAL A 106 0.41 9.31 1.30
CA VAL A 106 1.18 10.43 0.78
C VAL A 106 0.47 10.82 -0.52
N VAL A 107 -0.65 11.54 -0.38
CA VAL A 107 -1.18 12.35 -1.45
C VAL A 107 -0.08 13.38 -1.57
N THR A 108 0.80 13.19 -2.56
CA THR A 108 1.36 14.34 -3.24
C THR A 108 0.15 15.14 -3.72
N THR A 109 -0.43 15.97 -2.85
CA THR A 109 -1.39 16.98 -3.25
C THR A 109 -0.54 17.92 -4.08
N GLU A 110 -0.51 17.67 -5.38
CA GLU A 110 -0.07 18.65 -6.38
C GLU A 110 -0.64 19.99 -5.92
N GLU A 111 0.22 20.93 -5.54
CA GLU A 111 -0.22 22.21 -5.01
C GLU A 111 -1.17 22.82 -6.04
N LYS A 112 -2.44 23.00 -5.66
CA LYS A 112 -3.43 23.51 -6.59
C LYS A 112 -3.13 24.98 -6.82
N SER A 113 -2.90 25.33 -8.08
CA SER A 113 -2.62 26.72 -8.45
C SER A 113 -3.87 27.59 -8.24
N VAL A 114 -3.73 28.56 -7.32
CA VAL A 114 -4.77 29.57 -7.03
C VAL A 114 -5.15 30.35 -8.29
N LEU A 115 -4.17 30.64 -9.16
CA LEU A 115 -4.42 31.39 -10.38
C LEU A 115 -5.37 30.64 -11.33
N VAL A 116 -5.18 29.33 -11.50
CA VAL A 116 -6.01 28.52 -12.41
C VAL A 116 -7.44 28.43 -11.88
N SER A 117 -7.61 28.22 -10.56
CA SER A 117 -8.95 28.16 -9.95
C SER A 117 -9.68 29.50 -10.05
N VAL A 118 -8.97 30.62 -9.89
CA VAL A 118 -9.52 31.98 -10.06
C VAL A 118 -9.93 32.25 -11.50
N ILE A 119 -9.07 31.97 -12.48
CA ILE A 119 -9.38 32.18 -13.91
C ILE A 119 -10.63 31.38 -14.30
N LEU A 120 -10.74 30.13 -13.85
CA LEU A 120 -11.94 29.32 -14.10
C LEU A 120 -13.21 29.95 -13.50
N SER A 121 -13.11 30.50 -12.29
CA SER A 121 -14.23 31.14 -11.59
C SER A 121 -14.66 32.48 -12.22
N ILE A 122 -13.72 33.21 -12.84
CA ILE A 122 -14.00 34.46 -13.56
C ILE A 122 -14.90 34.19 -14.78
N ILE A 123 -14.64 33.11 -15.53
CA ILE A 123 -15.40 32.77 -16.74
C ILE A 123 -16.82 32.36 -16.36
N ILE A 124 -16.96 31.45 -15.38
CA ILE A 124 -18.26 31.00 -14.89
C ILE A 124 -18.17 30.79 -13.36
N PRO A 125 -18.98 31.50 -12.56
CA PRO A 125 -19.03 31.28 -11.12
C PRO A 125 -19.28 29.81 -10.77
N GLY A 126 -18.42 29.25 -9.91
CA GLY A 126 -18.49 27.85 -9.47
C GLY A 126 -17.57 26.88 -10.22
N LEU A 127 -17.02 27.23 -11.39
CA LEU A 127 -16.08 26.35 -12.11
C LEU A 127 -14.74 26.19 -11.35
N GLY A 128 -14.29 27.26 -10.68
CA GLY A 128 -13.09 27.21 -9.86
C GLY A 128 -13.20 26.17 -8.74
N HIS A 129 -14.37 26.04 -8.10
CA HIS A 129 -14.64 25.02 -7.10
C HIS A 129 -14.64 23.60 -7.67
N PHE A 130 -15.13 23.41 -8.89
CA PHE A 130 -15.03 22.12 -9.59
C PHE A 130 -13.59 21.68 -9.84
N TYR A 131 -12.69 22.61 -10.19
CA TYR A 131 -11.25 22.32 -10.34
C TYR A 131 -10.60 21.85 -9.04
N LEU A 132 -11.06 22.40 -7.91
CA LEU A 132 -10.59 21.99 -6.59
C LEU A 132 -11.14 20.62 -6.17
N GLY A 133 -12.17 20.11 -6.84
CA GLY A 133 -12.93 18.92 -6.44
C GLY A 133 -14.17 19.24 -5.59
N LEU A 134 -14.36 20.52 -5.22
CA LEU A 134 -15.45 21.01 -4.38
C LEU A 134 -16.77 21.15 -5.14
N SER A 135 -17.30 20.03 -5.61
CA SER A 135 -18.47 19.96 -6.48
C SER A 135 -19.71 20.57 -5.84
N ARG A 136 -19.86 20.47 -4.51
CA ARG A 136 -21.01 21.04 -3.78
C ARG A 136 -20.98 22.56 -3.80
N LYS A 137 -19.85 23.17 -3.42
CA LYS A 137 -19.71 24.62 -3.45
C LYS A 137 -19.88 25.15 -4.88
N GLY A 138 -19.25 24.49 -5.85
CA GLY A 138 -19.38 24.83 -7.26
C GLY A 138 -20.83 24.81 -7.75
N ALA A 139 -21.59 23.77 -7.40
CA ALA A 139 -23.00 23.67 -7.76
C ALA A 139 -23.87 24.75 -7.09
N ILE A 140 -23.60 25.10 -5.83
CA ILE A 140 -24.33 26.18 -5.13
C ILE A 140 -24.12 27.52 -5.84
N PHE A 141 -22.88 27.86 -6.18
CA PHE A 141 -22.57 29.10 -6.90
C PHE A 141 -23.20 29.14 -8.29
N LEU A 142 -23.15 28.02 -9.03
CA LEU A 142 -23.75 27.92 -10.35
C LEU A 142 -25.29 28.06 -10.27
N LEU A 143 -25.94 27.40 -9.32
CA LEU A 143 -27.38 27.53 -9.10
C LEU A 143 -27.76 28.96 -8.71
N ALA A 144 -27.02 29.58 -7.78
CA ALA A 144 -27.23 30.96 -7.36
C ALA A 144 -27.04 31.95 -8.53
N TYR A 145 -26.09 31.67 -9.42
CA TYR A 145 -25.89 32.44 -10.64
C TYR A 145 -27.08 32.32 -11.61
N VAL A 146 -27.63 31.12 -11.82
CA VAL A 146 -28.83 30.93 -12.64
C VAL A 146 -30.05 31.62 -12.05
N VAL A 147 -30.26 31.49 -10.73
CA VAL A 147 -31.37 32.15 -10.03
C VAL A 147 -31.23 33.68 -10.16
N SER A 148 -30.05 34.23 -9.86
CA SER A 148 -29.82 35.67 -9.99
C SER A 148 -29.99 36.17 -11.43
N ALA A 149 -29.63 35.38 -12.44
CA ALA A 149 -29.90 35.70 -13.85
C ALA A 149 -31.40 35.80 -14.18
N ILE A 150 -32.24 34.92 -13.61
CA ILE A 150 -33.70 35.02 -13.75
C ILE A 150 -34.22 36.30 -13.07
N LEU A 151 -33.67 36.65 -11.90
CA LEU A 151 -34.01 37.89 -11.19
C LEU A 151 -33.51 39.17 -11.89
N ILE A 152 -32.64 39.09 -12.91
CA ILE A 152 -32.24 40.26 -13.70
C ILE A 152 -33.46 40.89 -14.38
N LEU A 153 -34.47 40.09 -14.74
CA LEU A 153 -35.73 40.58 -15.32
C LEU A 153 -36.47 41.55 -14.38
N LEU A 154 -36.19 41.47 -13.07
CA LEU A 154 -36.74 42.37 -12.05
C LEU A 154 -35.79 43.51 -11.67
N LEU A 155 -34.73 43.76 -12.45
CA LEU A 155 -33.63 44.74 -12.23
C LEU A 155 -32.78 44.53 -10.95
N ILE A 156 -33.29 43.80 -9.96
CA ILE A 156 -32.60 43.41 -8.73
C ILE A 156 -31.49 42.38 -8.96
N GLY A 157 -31.64 41.52 -9.98
CA GLY A 157 -30.66 40.48 -10.28
C GLY A 157 -29.28 41.01 -10.68
N PHE A 158 -29.18 42.21 -11.25
CA PHE A 158 -27.89 42.76 -11.71
C PHE A 158 -26.91 42.99 -10.55
N ILE A 159 -27.40 43.56 -9.44
CA ILE A 159 -26.58 43.77 -8.25
C ILE A 159 -26.24 42.43 -7.59
N LEU A 160 -27.22 41.51 -7.50
CA LEU A 160 -27.01 40.18 -6.94
C LEU A 160 -25.94 39.38 -7.68
N VAL A 161 -25.94 39.42 -9.01
CA VAL A 161 -24.91 38.76 -9.83
C VAL A 161 -23.53 39.27 -9.48
N LEU A 162 -23.33 40.60 -9.37
CA LEU A 162 -22.03 41.16 -9.02
C LEU A 162 -21.57 40.77 -7.62
N VAL A 163 -22.48 40.79 -6.63
CA VAL A 163 -22.17 40.38 -5.25
C VAL A 163 -21.80 38.90 -5.18
N ILE A 164 -22.60 38.02 -5.81
CA ILE A 164 -22.35 36.58 -5.84
C ILE A 164 -21.04 36.27 -6.58
N TRP A 165 -20.77 36.97 -7.70
CA TRP A 165 -19.55 36.80 -8.49
C TRP A 165 -18.31 37.14 -7.67
N ILE A 166 -18.28 38.28 -6.98
CA ILE A 166 -17.15 38.65 -6.10
C ILE A 166 -17.01 37.66 -4.95
N TRP A 167 -18.13 37.27 -4.32
CA TRP A 167 -18.10 36.32 -3.21
C TRP A 167 -17.56 34.94 -3.64
N ALA A 168 -17.91 34.47 -4.85
CA ALA A 168 -17.39 33.24 -5.44
C ALA A 168 -15.87 33.28 -5.63
N LEU A 169 -15.31 34.44 -6.01
CA LEU A 169 -13.86 34.62 -6.14
C LEU A 169 -13.15 34.55 -4.78
N VAL A 170 -13.71 35.20 -3.77
CA VAL A 170 -13.12 35.16 -2.42
C VAL A 170 -13.16 33.73 -1.86
N ASP A 171 -14.30 33.04 -1.98
CA ASP A 171 -14.44 31.67 -1.47
C ASP A 171 -13.56 30.65 -2.23
N VAL A 172 -13.35 30.79 -3.54
CA VAL A 172 -12.45 29.89 -4.27
C VAL A 172 -10.99 30.11 -3.88
N ILE A 173 -10.56 31.36 -3.65
CA ILE A 173 -9.20 31.66 -3.17
C ILE A 173 -8.99 31.06 -1.78
N GLN A 174 -9.95 31.30 -0.87
CA GLN A 174 -9.91 30.74 0.48
C GLN A 174 -9.88 29.21 0.45
N SER A 175 -10.74 28.59 -0.37
CA SER A 175 -10.81 27.13 -0.50
C SER A 175 -9.53 26.55 -1.12
N THR A 176 -8.90 27.24 -2.08
CA THR A 176 -7.63 26.79 -2.66
C THR A 176 -6.51 26.86 -1.64
N ASN A 177 -6.40 27.97 -0.90
CA ASN A 177 -5.39 28.13 0.14
C ASN A 177 -5.59 27.11 1.27
N ALA A 178 -6.82 26.87 1.69
CA ALA A 178 -7.14 25.88 2.72
C ALA A 178 -6.70 24.47 2.29
N LEU A 179 -7.03 24.07 1.05
CA LEU A 179 -6.56 22.79 0.51
C LEU A 179 -5.03 22.68 0.41
N ASN A 180 -4.36 23.75 -0.03
CA ASN A 180 -2.90 23.78 -0.12
C ASN A 180 -2.23 23.72 1.28
N ASN A 181 -2.90 24.22 2.32
CA ASN A 181 -2.45 24.13 3.70
C ASN A 181 -2.76 22.77 4.36
N GLY A 182 -3.41 21.84 3.64
CA GLY A 182 -3.83 20.54 4.17
C GLY A 182 -5.07 20.59 5.05
N GLU A 183 -5.82 21.70 5.05
CA GLU A 183 -7.10 21.80 5.75
C GLU A 183 -8.19 21.04 4.99
N SER A 184 -9.04 20.31 5.71
CA SER A 184 -10.19 19.63 5.10
C SER A 184 -11.28 20.66 4.80
N VAL A 185 -11.52 20.95 3.53
CA VAL A 185 -12.67 21.78 3.13
C VAL A 185 -13.86 20.84 2.92
N GLU A 186 -14.83 20.83 3.83
CA GLU A 186 -15.97 19.91 3.72
C GLU A 186 -16.79 20.12 2.44
N ASP A 187 -16.76 19.10 1.59
CA ASP A 187 -17.70 18.92 0.46
C ASP A 187 -18.95 18.14 0.82
N LYS A 188 -19.08 17.74 2.08
CA LYS A 188 -20.11 16.79 2.51
C LYS A 188 -21.50 17.36 2.31
N LEU A 189 -22.29 16.59 1.57
CA LEU A 189 -23.68 16.81 1.22
C LEU A 189 -24.53 16.95 2.48
N LEU A 190 -25.21 18.11 2.57
CA LEU A 190 -26.29 18.50 3.49
C LEU A 190 -26.04 18.28 4.99
#